data_AF-A0A0F9HIC5-F1
#
_entry.id   AF-A0A0F9HIC5-F1
#
_cell.length_a   1.000
_cell.length_b   1.000
_cell.length_c   1.000
_cell.angle_alpha   90.00
_cell.angle_beta   90.00
_cell.angle_gamma   90.00
#
_symmetry.space_group_name_H-M   'P 1'
#
loop_
_entity.id
_entity.type
_entity.pdbx_description
1 polymer ?
#
loop_
_entity_poly.entity_id
_entity_poly.type
_entity_poly.pdbx_seq_one_letter_code
_entity_poly.pdbx_strand_id
1 'polypeptide(L)' 'GRNYGAQGSAADAVKRQMLLCDEFGMDEALQIHDEILIDGDVDFPPELAHVHPSIAVPFKTYQSATWL' A
#
# COMPACT_ATOMS: atom_id res chain seq x y z
N GLY A 1 4.14 -8.94 -24.28
CA GLY A 1 3.62 -9.86 -23.25
C GLY A 1 4.52 -10.03 -22.01
N ARG A 2 5.42 -9.10 -21.66
CA ARG A 2 6.25 -9.19 -20.43
C ARG A 2 5.72 -8.34 -19.25
N ASN A 3 4.79 -7.41 -19.48
CA ASN A 3 4.29 -6.50 -18.45
C ASN A 3 3.18 -7.11 -17.57
N TYR A 4 2.38 -8.04 -18.10
CA TYR A 4 1.17 -8.51 -17.41
C TYR A 4 1.47 -9.27 -16.10
N GLY A 5 2.56 -10.06 -16.08
CA GLY A 5 2.95 -10.81 -14.88
C GLY A 5 3.46 -9.90 -13.76
N ALA A 6 4.37 -8.97 -14.09
CA ALA A 6 4.96 -8.07 -13.10
C ALA A 6 3.96 -7.02 -12.58
N GLN A 7 3.14 -6.45 -13.46
CA GLN A 7 2.11 -5.48 -13.07
C GLN A 7 0.96 -6.15 -12.29
N GLY A 8 0.59 -7.39 -12.65
CA GLY A 8 -0.40 -8.16 -11.91
C GLY A 8 0.05 -8.49 -10.49
N SER A 9 1.29 -8.99 -10.33
CA SER A 9 1.84 -9.30 -9.00
C SER A 9 2.01 -8.06 -8.12
N ALA A 10 2.33 -6.91 -8.71
CA ALA A 10 2.41 -5.64 -7.98
C ALA A 10 1.02 -5.17 -7.52
N ALA A 11 0.01 -5.25 -8.40
CA ALA A 11 -1.36 -4.90 -8.05
C ALA A 11 -1.93 -5.80 -6.94
N ASP A 12 -1.56 -7.08 -6.91
CA ASP A 12 -1.99 -7.99 -5.84
C ASP A 12 -1.38 -7.64 -4.48
N ALA A 13 -0.12 -7.16 -4.45
CA ALA A 13 0.51 -6.70 -3.21
C ALA A 13 -0.19 -5.44 -2.66
N VAL A 14 -0.49 -4.48 -3.55
CA VAL A 14 -1.13 -3.22 -3.14
C VAL A 14 -2.55 -3.45 -2.66
N LYS A 15 -3.33 -4.32 -3.31
CA LYS A 15 -4.67 -4.69 -2.83
C LYS A 15 -4.66 -5.34 -1.45
N ARG A 16 -3.62 -6.13 -1.12
CA ARG A 16 -3.46 -6.70 0.23
C ARG A 16 -3.13 -5.62 1.25
N GLN A 17 -2.33 -4.63 0.87
CA GLN A 17 -2.05 -3.48 1.72
C GLN A 17 -3.32 -2.66 1.98
N MET A 18 -4.15 -2.43 0.96
CA MET A 18 -5.46 -1.78 1.12
C MET A 18 -6.38 -2.52 2.10
N LEU A 19 -6.51 -3.85 1.95
CA LEU A 19 -7.34 -4.67 2.86
C LEU A 19 -6.86 -4.58 4.30
N LEU A 20 -5.54 -4.56 4.54
CA LEU A 20 -4.98 -4.36 5.88
C LEU A 20 -5.29 -2.96 6.40
N CYS A 21 -5.16 -1.90 5.59
CA CYS A 21 -5.53 -0.54 5.99
C CYS A 21 -7.02 -0.44 6.38
N ASP A 22 -7.92 -1.09 5.63
CA ASP A 22 -9.35 -1.16 5.96
C ASP A 22 -9.62 -1.94 7.26
N GLU A 23 -8.94 -3.07 7.47
CA GLU A 23 -9.01 -3.82 8.74
C GLU A 23 -8.51 -3.00 9.95
N PHE A 24 -7.58 -2.07 9.73
CA PHE A 24 -7.11 -1.13 10.75
C PHE A 24 -8.02 0.10 10.91
N GLY A 25 -9.09 0.21 10.13
CA GLY A 25 -10.04 1.32 10.20
C GLY A 25 -9.49 2.65 9.67
N MET A 26 -8.54 2.60 8.75
CA MET A 26 -7.96 3.78 8.10
C MET A 26 -8.90 4.32 7.03
N ASP A 27 -9.00 5.65 6.90
CA ASP A 27 -9.82 6.30 5.87
C ASP A 27 -9.02 6.42 4.56
N GLU A 28 -9.16 5.42 3.70
CA GLU A 28 -8.44 5.36 2.41
C GLU A 28 -8.99 6.39 1.42
N ALA A 29 -8.22 7.44 1.18
CA ALA A 29 -8.58 8.55 0.30
C ALA A 29 -8.33 8.23 -1.17
N LEU A 30 -7.19 7.59 -1.49
CA LEU A 30 -6.81 7.30 -2.87
C LEU A 30 -5.79 6.16 -2.99
N GLN A 31 -5.88 5.38 -4.06
CA GLN A 31 -4.87 4.42 -4.48
C GLN A 31 -4.34 4.80 -5.86
N ILE A 32 -3.01 4.87 -6.00
CA ILE A 32 -2.34 5.16 -7.28
C ILE A 32 -1.25 4.14 -7.52
N HIS A 33 -1.61 3.10 -8.26
CA HIS A 33 -0.67 2.04 -8.66
C HIS A 33 0.03 1.38 -7.46
N ASP A 34 1.17 1.89 -7.02
CA ASP A 34 1.99 1.44 -5.90
C ASP A 34 1.93 2.35 -4.65
N GLU A 35 1.10 3.38 -4.67
CA GLU A 35 0.90 4.34 -3.56
C GLU A 35 -0.52 4.23 -2.98
N ILE A 36 -0.61 4.32 -1.65
CA ILE A 36 -1.86 4.39 -0.89
C ILE A 36 -1.84 5.69 -0.09
N LEU A 37 -2.87 6.51 -0.25
CA LEU A 37 -3.10 7.75 0.46
C LEU A 37 -4.21 7.56 1.49
N ILE A 38 -3.90 7.86 2.74
CA ILE A 38 -4.84 7.80 3.87
C ILE A 38 -5.03 9.23 4.39
N ASP A 39 -6.28 9.61 4.65
CA ASP A 39 -6.58 10.89 5.28
C ASP A 39 -6.44 10.80 6.80
N GLY A 40 -5.72 11.76 7.39
CA GLY A 40 -5.52 11.89 8.83
C GLY A 40 -4.09 11.65 9.30
N ASP A 41 -3.90 11.81 10.62
CA ASP A 41 -2.62 11.51 11.27
C ASP A 41 -2.53 10.00 11.53
N VAL A 42 -2.03 9.28 10.52
CA VAL A 42 -1.94 7.82 10.53
C VAL A 42 -0.49 7.37 10.43
N ASP A 43 -0.09 6.54 11.39
CA ASP A 43 1.15 5.79 11.34
C ASP A 43 0.89 4.41 10.73
N PHE A 44 1.49 4.14 9.58
CA PHE A 44 1.34 2.85 8.92
C PHE A 44 2.13 1.74 9.66
N PRO A 45 1.51 0.58 9.90
CA PRO A 45 2.15 -0.52 10.61
C PRO A 45 3.22 -1.22 9.75
N PRO A 46 4.34 -1.70 10.35
CA PRO A 46 5.42 -2.37 9.63
C PRO A 46 4.98 -3.66 8.91
N GLU A 47 3.87 -4.26 9.32
CA GLU A 47 3.23 -5.44 8.72
C GLU A 47 2.91 -5.25 7.23
N LEU A 48 2.67 -4.01 6.79
CA LEU A 48 2.43 -3.68 5.37
C LEU A 48 3.65 -3.97 4.47
N ALA A 49 4.85 -4.04 5.05
CA ALA A 49 6.06 -4.44 4.31
C ALA A 49 6.18 -5.97 4.11
N HIS A 50 5.31 -6.75 4.76
CA HIS A 50 5.37 -8.21 4.82
C HIS A 50 4.16 -8.90 4.17
N VAL A 51 3.44 -8.21 3.27
CA VAL A 51 2.24 -8.72 2.59
C VAL A 51 2.47 -9.89 1.63
N HIS A 52 3.73 -10.19 1.29
CA HIS A 52 4.10 -11.34 0.47
C HIS A 52 5.08 -12.26 1.23
N PRO A 53 4.79 -13.58 1.30
CA PRO A 53 5.53 -14.50 2.19
C PRO A 53 6.98 -14.77 1.77
N SER A 54 7.33 -14.53 0.50
CA SER A 54 8.66 -14.83 -0.06
C SER A 54 9.38 -13.65 -0.69
N ILE A 55 8.76 -12.47 -0.71
CA ILE A 55 9.32 -11.26 -1.33
C ILE A 55 9.17 -10.13 -0.32
N ALA A 56 10.28 -9.52 0.07
CA ALA A 56 10.23 -8.28 0.85
C ALA A 56 9.68 -7.17 -0.05
N VAL A 57 8.61 -6.51 0.40
CA VAL A 57 8.01 -5.37 -0.31
C VAL A 57 8.15 -4.16 0.60
N PRO A 58 9.28 -3.43 0.55
CA PRO A 58 9.50 -2.29 1.44
C PRO A 58 8.38 -1.27 1.27
N PHE A 59 7.69 -0.95 2.36
CA PHE A 59 6.62 0.05 2.38
C PHE A 59 7.19 1.35 2.95
N LYS A 60 7.37 2.36 2.09
CA LYS A 60 7.86 3.67 2.50
C LYS A 60 6.67 4.55 2.85
N THR A 61 6.78 5.25 3.97
CA THR A 61 5.70 6.09 4.50
C THR A 61 6.19 7.53 4.58
N TYR A 62 5.30 8.46 4.32
CA TYR A 62 5.53 9.89 4.46
C TYR A 62 4.22 10.56 4.85
N GLN A 63 4.29 11.56 5.72
CA GLN A 63 3.15 12.36 6.15
C GLN A 63 3.37 13.81 5.72
N SER A 64 2.33 14.44 5.20
CA SER A 64 2.34 15.85 4.80
C SER A 64 0.93 16.44 4.92
N ALA A 65 0.86 17.75 5.16
CA ALA A 65 -0.40 18.49 5.17
C ALA A 65 -1.03 18.60 3.77
N THR A 66 -0.26 18.35 2.72
CA THR A 66 -0.72 18.38 1.32
C THR A 66 -0.11 17.23 0.55
N TRP A 67 -0.91 16.64 -0.33
CA TRP A 67 -0.43 15.70 -1.34
C TRP A 67 0.32 16.47 -2.44
N LEU A 68 1.55 16.04 -2.78
CA LEU A 68 2.49 16.73 -3.67
C LEU A 68 2.70 15.97 -4.98
#